data_AF-A0A529HYF6-F1
#
_entry.id   AF-A0A529HYF6-F1
#
_cell.length_a   1.000
_cell.length_b   1.000
_cell.length_c   1.000
_cell.angle_alpha   90.00
_cell.angle_beta   90.00
_cell.angle_gamma   90.00
#
_symmetry.space_group_name_H-M   'P 1'
#
loop_
_entity.id
_entity.type
_entity.pdbx_description
1 polymer ?
#
loop_
_entity_poly.entity_id
_entity_poly.type
_entity_poly.pdbx_seq_one_letter_code
_entity_poly.pdbx_strand_id
1 'polypeptide(L)'
;GQRVPTLQINDILSIKRAVQGGAGIAMLPDYVINKDSNLVQLLPETEVPSFDTYFAYPDAMKNQAKLHVFRDFIIAKARSWSY
;
A
#
# COMPACT_ATOMS: atom_id res chain seq x y z
N GLY A 1 2.79 -2.23 -28.69
CA GLY A 1 3.91 -1.30 -28.45
C GLY A 1 3.94 -0.93 -26.98
N GLN A 2 5.13 -0.71 -26.40
CA GLN A 2 5.25 -0.29 -25.00
C GLN A 2 4.65 1.12 -24.84
N ARG A 3 3.69 1.29 -23.92
CA ARG A 3 3.08 2.59 -23.66
C ARG A 3 4.09 3.47 -22.91
N VAL A 4 4.35 4.67 -23.41
CA VAL A 4 5.12 5.69 -22.67
C VAL A 4 4.21 6.32 -21.61
N PRO A 5 4.62 6.37 -20.32
CA PRO A 5 3.82 7.02 -19.29
C PRO A 5 3.73 8.53 -19.55
N THR A 6 2.53 9.10 -19.43
CA THR A 6 2.30 10.55 -19.55
C THR A 6 2.83 11.33 -18.33
N LEU A 7 2.93 10.66 -17.17
CA LEU A 7 3.35 11.25 -15.91
C LEU A 7 4.08 10.19 -15.07
N GLN A 8 5.18 10.58 -14.43
CA GLN A 8 5.96 9.73 -13.53
C GLN A 8 6.23 10.51 -12.23
N ILE A 9 5.91 9.89 -11.09
CA ILE A 9 6.06 10.48 -9.75
C ILE A 9 6.64 9.41 -8.82
N ASN A 10 7.51 9.81 -7.88
CA ASN A 10 8.15 8.92 -6.92
C ASN A 10 7.44 8.86 -5.54
N ASP A 11 6.13 9.12 -5.52
CA ASP A 11 5.32 9.14 -4.30
C ASP A 11 3.90 8.65 -4.59
N ILE A 12 3.44 7.64 -3.83
CA ILE A 12 2.16 6.97 -4.09
C ILE A 12 0.95 7.87 -3.82
N LEU A 13 1.03 8.75 -2.82
CA LEU A 13 -0.06 9.68 -2.49
C LEU A 13 -0.23 10.74 -3.57
N SER A 14 0.87 11.17 -4.18
CA SER A 14 0.87 12.11 -5.31
C SER A 14 0.32 11.46 -6.58
N ILE A 15 0.61 10.18 -6.84
CA ILE A 15 -0.02 9.41 -7.93
C ILE A 15 -1.53 9.35 -7.72
N LYS A 16 -1.99 9.00 -6.51
CA LYS A 16 -3.42 8.98 -6.17
C LYS A 16 -4.08 10.33 -6.50
N ARG A 17 -3.51 11.44 -6.02
CA ARG A 17 -4.05 12.79 -6.30
C ARG A 17 -4.09 13.12 -7.79
N ALA A 18 -3.04 12.76 -8.54
CA ALA A 18 -2.99 12.99 -9.98
C ALA A 18 -4.11 12.25 -10.72
N VAL A 19 -4.35 10.98 -10.37
CA VAL A 19 -5.45 10.18 -10.94
C VAL A 19 -6.81 10.75 -10.56
N GLN A 20 -7.00 11.16 -9.30
CA GLN A 20 -8.23 11.82 -8.84
C GLN A 20 -8.49 13.14 -9.57
N GLY A 21 -7.43 13.84 -9.99
CA GLY A 21 -7.47 15.05 -10.81
C GLY A 21 -7.60 14.80 -12.31
N GLY A 22 -7.75 13.54 -12.76
CA GLY A 22 -7.97 13.19 -14.16
C GLY A 22 -6.72 12.98 -15.01
N ALA A 23 -5.54 12.79 -14.40
CA ALA A 23 -4.29 12.56 -15.14
C ALA A 23 -4.24 11.21 -15.91
N GLY A 24 -5.17 10.29 -15.64
CA GLY A 24 -5.28 9.00 -16.32
C GLY A 24 -5.56 7.84 -15.37
N ILE A 25 -4.97 6.68 -15.66
CA ILE A 25 -5.12 5.43 -14.88
C ILE A 25 -3.78 5.11 -14.21
N ALA A 26 -3.80 4.63 -12.96
CA ALA A 26 -2.63 4.12 -12.27
C ALA A 26 -2.93 2.86 -11.46
N MET A 27 -1.89 2.08 -11.18
CA MET A 27 -1.91 1.04 -10.16
C MET A 27 -1.75 1.71 -8.78
N LEU A 28 -2.72 1.53 -7.91
CA LEU A 28 -2.72 2.05 -6.55
C LEU A 28 -2.91 0.88 -5.58
N PRO A 29 -2.08 0.75 -4.53
CA PRO A 29 -2.35 -0.20 -3.46
C PRO A 29 -3.71 0.08 -2.79
N ASP A 30 -4.37 -0.97 -2.37
CA ASP A 30 -5.65 -0.92 -1.66
C ASP A 30 -5.61 -0.01 -0.42
N TYR A 31 -4.51 -0.05 0.34
CA TYR A 31 -4.35 0.69 1.59
C TYR A 31 -4.27 2.22 1.42
N VAL A 32 -4.08 2.72 0.19
CA VAL A 32 -4.17 4.16 -0.08
C VAL A 32 -5.53 4.59 -0.58
N ILE A 33 -6.44 3.65 -0.89
CA ILE A 33 -7.79 3.94 -1.37
C ILE A 33 -8.75 4.00 -0.19
N ASN A 34 -9.58 5.05 -0.17
CA ASN A 34 -10.67 5.17 0.79
C ASN A 34 -11.99 4.91 0.05
N LYS A 35 -13.02 4.46 0.76
CA LYS A 35 -14.37 4.24 0.19
C LYS A 35 -14.95 5.48 -0.49
N ASP A 36 -14.61 6.66 0.03
CA ASP A 36 -15.05 7.95 -0.51
C ASP A 36 -14.15 8.48 -1.65
N SER A 37 -13.25 7.64 -2.19
CA SER A 37 -12.49 8.03 -3.37
C SER A 37 -13.42 8.10 -4.58
N ASN A 38 -13.28 9.14 -5.39
CA ASN A 38 -13.93 9.28 -6.69
C ASN A 38 -13.27 8.40 -7.77
N LEU A 39 -12.67 7.28 -7.38
CA LEU A 39 -11.91 6.37 -8.25
C LEU A 39 -12.71 5.09 -8.51
N VAL A 40 -12.55 4.53 -9.70
CA VAL A 40 -13.20 3.28 -10.13
C VAL A 40 -12.12 2.25 -10.43
N GLN A 41 -12.25 1.03 -9.89
CA GLN A 41 -11.38 -0.09 -10.19
C GLN A 41 -11.69 -0.63 -11.59
N LEU A 42 -10.70 -0.69 -12.48
CA LEU A 42 -10.90 -1.05 -13.88
C LEU A 42 -10.65 -2.53 -14.20
N LEU A 43 -9.78 -3.20 -13.45
CA LEU A 43 -9.31 -4.57 -13.73
C LEU A 43 -9.40 -5.44 -12.45
N PRO A 44 -10.60 -5.77 -11.96
CA PRO A 44 -10.77 -6.49 -10.71
C PRO A 44 -10.23 -7.93 -10.74
N GLU A 45 -10.26 -8.58 -11.91
CA GLU A 45 -9.82 -9.97 -12.09
C GLU A 45 -8.30 -10.10 -12.34
N THR A 46 -7.58 -8.99 -12.43
CA THR A 46 -6.14 -9.01 -12.69
C THR A 46 -5.38 -9.20 -11.39
N GLU A 47 -4.55 -10.23 -11.31
CA GLU A 47 -3.62 -10.39 -10.20
C GLU A 47 -2.65 -9.21 -10.16
N VAL A 48 -2.68 -8.50 -9.04
CA VAL A 48 -1.71 -7.46 -8.72
C VAL A 48 -0.51 -8.09 -8.01
N PRO A 49 0.71 -7.53 -8.21
CA PRO A 49 1.89 -8.00 -7.49
C PRO A 49 1.65 -7.92 -5.97
N SER A 50 1.87 -9.02 -5.27
CA SER A 50 1.98 -9.00 -3.82
C SER A 50 3.40 -8.56 -3.44
N PHE A 51 3.50 -7.84 -2.33
CA PHE A 51 4.77 -7.40 -1.77
C PHE A 51 4.95 -8.02 -0.39
N ASP A 52 6.07 -8.70 -0.19
CA ASP A 52 6.44 -9.21 1.12
C ASP A 52 6.65 -8.03 2.08
N THR A 53 5.95 -8.08 3.21
CA THR A 53 6.02 -7.05 4.26
C THR A 53 6.69 -7.63 5.49
N TYR A 54 7.73 -6.95 5.98
CA TYR A 54 8.54 -7.42 7.10
C TYR A 54 8.47 -6.45 8.28
N PHE A 55 8.45 -6.99 9.49
CA PHE A 55 8.66 -6.23 10.72
C PHE A 55 10.14 -6.33 11.12
N ALA A 56 10.92 -5.28 10.81
CA ALA A 56 12.36 -5.23 11.06
C ALA A 56 12.70 -4.48 12.36
N TYR A 57 13.68 -4.99 13.11
CA TYR A 57 14.18 -4.38 14.35
C TYR A 57 15.65 -4.76 14.57
N PRO A 58 16.44 -3.95 15.32
CA PRO A 58 17.81 -4.29 15.66
C PRO A 58 17.90 -5.55 16.54
N ASP A 59 18.91 -6.41 16.32
CA ASP A 59 19.09 -7.65 17.12
C ASP A 59 19.20 -7.36 18.63
N ALA A 60 19.82 -6.24 19.01
CA ALA A 60 19.93 -5.80 20.40
C ALA A 60 18.57 -5.62 21.12
N MET A 61 17.47 -5.47 20.37
CA MET A 61 16.12 -5.30 20.92
C MET A 61 15.35 -6.62 21.05
N LYS A 62 15.89 -7.76 20.58
CA LYS A 62 15.13 -9.01 20.44
C LYS A 62 14.50 -9.57 21.71
N ASN A 63 15.07 -9.25 22.88
CA ASN A 63 14.59 -9.71 24.19
C ASN A 63 13.85 -8.61 24.98
N GLN A 64 13.58 -7.46 24.37
CA GLN A 64 12.91 -6.35 25.06
C GLN A 64 11.41 -6.58 25.11
N ALA A 65 10.83 -6.57 26.32
CA ALA A 65 9.39 -6.72 26.52
C ALA A 65 8.56 -5.72 25.71
N LYS A 66 9.02 -4.46 25.59
CA LYS A 66 8.34 -3.43 24.78
C LYS A 66 8.27 -3.80 23.29
N LEU A 67 9.33 -4.39 22.74
CA LEU A 67 9.36 -4.84 21.35
C LEU A 67 8.35 -5.97 21.13
N HIS A 68 8.29 -6.95 22.05
CA HIS A 68 7.35 -8.05 21.95
C HIS A 68 5.90 -7.57 21.95
N VAL A 69 5.53 -6.71 22.91
CA VAL A 69 4.17 -6.15 22.98
C VAL A 69 3.83 -5.36 21.71
N PHE A 70 4.77 -4.55 21.20
CA PHE A 70 4.54 -3.79 19.98
C PHE A 70 4.41 -4.68 18.74
N ARG A 71 5.29 -5.68 18.59
CA ARG A 71 5.22 -6.67 17.50
C ARG A 71 3.87 -7.38 17.51
N ASP A 72 3.47 -7.88 18.67
CA ASP A 72 2.24 -8.66 18.82
C ASP A 72 1.01 -7.78 18.49
N PHE A 73 1.02 -6.51 18.90
CA PHE A 73 0.02 -5.52 18.52
C PHE A 73 -0.06 -5.29 17.00
N ILE A 74 1.09 -5.06 16.34
CA ILE A 74 1.15 -4.82 14.89
C ILE A 74 0.66 -6.04 14.12
N ILE A 75 1.10 -7.24 14.48
CA ILE A 75 0.67 -8.50 13.83
C ILE A 75 -0.84 -8.70 14.01
N ALA A 76 -1.37 -8.44 15.21
CA ALA A 76 -2.81 -8.54 15.45
C ALA A 76 -3.61 -7.58 14.54
N LYS A 77 -3.13 -6.34 14.37
CA LYS A 77 -3.77 -5.37 13.47
C LYS A 77 -3.65 -5.75 11.99
N ALA A 78 -2.48 -6.22 11.55
CA ALA A 78 -2.25 -6.65 10.18
C ALA A 78 -3.14 -7.85 9.78
N ARG A 79 -3.35 -8.83 10.68
CA ARG A 79 -4.24 -9.97 10.42
C ARG A 79 -5.72 -9.56 10.30
N SER A 80 -6.12 -8.51 11.00
CA SER A 80 -7.49 -7.97 10.92
C SER A 80 -7.70 -7.02 9.74
N TRP A 81 -6.67 -6.76 8.93
CA TRP A 81 -6.78 -5.90 7.78
C TRP A 81 -7.61 -6.59 6.70
N SER A 82 -8.86 -6.14 6.55
CA SER A 82 -9.70 -6.45 5.40
C SER A 82 -9.99 -5.15 4.66
N TYR A 83 -9.53 -5.07 3.42
CA TYR A 83 -10.03 -4.09 2.46
C TYR A 83 -10.80 -4.84 1.38
#